data_AF-A0A3M1M478-F1
#
_entry.id   AF-A0A3M1M478-F1
#
_cell.length_a   1.000
_cell.length_b   1.000
_cell.length_c   1.000
_cell.angle_alpha   90.00
_cell.angle_beta   90.00
_cell.angle_gamma   90.00
#
_symmetry.space_group_name_H-M   'P 1'
#
loop_
_entity.id
_entity.type
_entity.pdbx_description
1 polymer ?
#
loop_
_entity_poly.entity_id
_entity_poly.type
_entity_poly.pdbx_seq_one_letter_code
_entity_poly.pdbx_strand_id
1 'polypeptide(L)'
;MNVVTQVAKQIGELFSSLTPASRLLAALLLAVTVLSLGWILAAGQGASKTYILGMMTPEEIHRAEKAFGAAMLSEYEIVNGTRIKVPTAQKAVYLKALADGGAVPMQWGDEIKASLQSGIFDPPSLISMREEVAREQEFAKLLQRMPQIAFAAVEYDQEDGGFAREPIKVCSIQVQGFANQPVDTTVLRRIAEQASTYFAGIRKENISVLDLGTSNIYRPSSDPNSPDENPVLAAQAEWEEYFKRQIVDTLNQYGAVKVAVNVELDPKLEEISETLKFDPTGVAIQSSTSRKDSESAKPTPGGRPGANPNALNNPQSIASAGLQTSK
;
A
#
# COMPACT_ATOMS: atom_id res chain seq x y z
N MET A 1 -31.68 -54.56 -30.49
CA MET A 1 -31.99 -55.95 -30.06
C MET A 1 -31.56 -56.09 -28.61
N ASN A 2 -32.49 -56.43 -27.72
CA ASN A 2 -32.34 -56.27 -26.28
C ASN A 2 -31.36 -57.29 -25.69
N VAL A 3 -30.11 -56.86 -25.46
CA VAL A 3 -29.04 -57.63 -24.81
C VAL A 3 -29.52 -58.24 -23.48
N VAL A 4 -30.34 -57.48 -22.74
CA VAL A 4 -30.96 -57.91 -21.47
C VAL A 4 -31.85 -59.14 -21.63
N THR A 5 -32.62 -59.23 -22.71
CA THR A 5 -33.53 -60.37 -22.95
C THR A 5 -32.78 -61.63 -23.41
N GLN A 6 -31.62 -61.47 -24.06
CA GLN A 6 -30.79 -62.58 -24.51
C GLN A 6 -29.98 -63.18 -23.35
N VAL A 7 -29.46 -62.32 -22.47
CA VAL A 7 -28.80 -62.72 -21.21
C VAL A 7 -29.79 -63.44 -20.28
N ALA A 8 -31.04 -62.95 -20.16
CA ALA A 8 -32.06 -63.60 -19.34
C ALA A 8 -32.41 -65.02 -19.83
N LYS A 9 -32.46 -65.24 -21.14
CA LYS A 9 -32.72 -66.57 -21.73
C LYS A 9 -31.55 -67.53 -21.49
N GLN A 10 -30.32 -67.07 -21.68
CA GLN A 10 -29.12 -67.90 -21.43
C GLN A 10 -28.99 -68.32 -19.97
N ILE A 11 -29.34 -67.43 -19.02
CA ILE A 11 -29.35 -67.76 -17.59
C ILE A 11 -30.41 -68.82 -17.27
N GLY A 12 -31.61 -68.72 -17.86
CA GLY A 12 -32.69 -69.68 -17.66
C GLY A 12 -32.37 -71.08 -18.21
N GLU A 13 -31.78 -71.15 -19.40
CA GLU A 13 -31.34 -72.40 -20.02
C GLU A 13 -30.22 -73.06 -19.20
N LEU A 14 -29.23 -72.27 -18.74
CA LEU A 14 -28.14 -72.76 -17.88
C LEU A 14 -28.68 -73.30 -16.55
N PHE A 15 -29.64 -72.62 -15.91
CA PHE A 15 -30.27 -73.08 -14.66
C PHE A 15 -31.07 -74.37 -14.86
N SER A 16 -31.71 -74.52 -16.01
CA SER A 16 -32.47 -75.73 -16.36
C SER A 16 -31.57 -76.94 -16.59
N SER A 17 -30.35 -76.75 -17.14
CA SER A 17 -29.38 -77.81 -17.41
C SER A 17 -28.59 -78.33 -16.20
N LEU A 18 -28.75 -77.69 -15.02
CA LEU A 18 -27.98 -78.01 -13.82
C LEU A 18 -28.68 -79.04 -12.92
N THR A 19 -27.89 -79.91 -12.29
CA THR A 19 -28.33 -80.88 -11.27
C THR A 19 -28.92 -80.16 -10.03
N PRO A 20 -29.82 -80.79 -9.26
CA PRO A 20 -30.48 -80.12 -8.13
C PRO A 20 -29.50 -79.51 -7.10
N ALA A 21 -28.37 -80.19 -6.85
CA ALA A 21 -27.33 -79.71 -5.94
C ALA A 21 -26.57 -78.49 -6.48
N SER A 22 -26.34 -78.41 -7.79
CA SER A 22 -25.63 -77.28 -8.40
C SER A 22 -26.49 -76.03 -8.54
N ARG A 23 -27.82 -76.17 -8.65
CA ARG A 23 -28.76 -75.04 -8.59
C ARG A 23 -28.69 -74.30 -7.25
N LEU A 24 -28.53 -75.05 -6.16
CA LEU A 24 -28.46 -74.51 -4.81
C LEU A 24 -27.16 -73.72 -4.59
N LEU A 25 -26.03 -74.26 -5.07
CA LEU A 25 -24.74 -73.55 -5.05
C LEU A 25 -24.72 -72.29 -5.94
N ALA A 26 -25.32 -72.36 -7.13
CA ALA A 26 -25.41 -71.21 -8.03
C ALA A 26 -26.26 -70.09 -7.43
N ALA A 27 -27.38 -70.42 -6.78
CA ALA A 27 -28.22 -69.43 -6.09
C ALA A 27 -27.48 -68.75 -4.92
N LEU A 28 -26.72 -69.53 -4.15
CA LEU A 28 -25.93 -69.01 -3.02
C LEU A 28 -24.80 -68.09 -3.51
N LEU A 29 -24.07 -68.48 -4.56
CA LEU A 29 -23.04 -67.63 -5.16
C LEU A 29 -23.62 -66.33 -5.70
N LEU A 30 -24.77 -66.40 -6.39
CA LEU A 30 -25.43 -65.20 -6.91
C LEU A 30 -25.85 -64.27 -5.77
N ALA A 31 -26.44 -64.80 -4.70
CA ALA A 31 -26.80 -64.02 -3.52
C ALA A 31 -25.58 -63.32 -2.89
N VAL A 32 -24.45 -64.02 -2.74
CA VAL A 32 -23.21 -63.45 -2.22
C VAL A 32 -22.65 -62.36 -3.15
N THR A 33 -22.69 -62.57 -4.46
CA THR A 33 -22.22 -61.55 -5.42
C THR A 33 -23.08 -60.30 -5.40
N VAL A 34 -24.41 -60.44 -5.31
CA VAL A 34 -25.32 -59.29 -5.20
C VAL A 34 -25.14 -58.55 -3.88
N LEU A 35 -24.98 -59.27 -2.77
CA LEU A 35 -24.67 -58.68 -1.46
C LEU A 35 -23.31 -57.95 -1.48
N SER A 36 -22.29 -58.54 -2.10
CA SER A 36 -20.97 -57.92 -2.22
C SER A 36 -21.00 -56.67 -3.10
N LEU A 37 -21.74 -56.70 -4.22
CA LEU A 37 -21.88 -55.55 -5.10
C LEU A 37 -22.68 -54.42 -4.42
N GLY A 38 -23.73 -54.77 -3.68
CA GLY A 38 -24.50 -53.83 -2.87
C GLY A 38 -23.63 -53.18 -1.78
N TRP A 39 -22.79 -53.97 -1.12
CA TRP A 39 -21.85 -53.45 -0.12
C TRP A 39 -20.79 -52.52 -0.73
N ILE A 40 -20.25 -52.85 -1.91
CA ILE A 40 -19.27 -52.00 -2.60
C ILE A 40 -19.88 -50.68 -3.08
N LEU A 41 -21.13 -50.70 -3.58
CA LEU A 41 -21.83 -49.50 -3.99
C LEU A 41 -22.18 -48.59 -2.79
N ALA A 42 -22.47 -49.18 -1.63
CA ALA A 42 -22.65 -48.44 -0.38
C ALA A 42 -21.32 -47.92 0.19
N ALA A 43 -20.24 -48.69 0.10
CA ALA A 43 -18.91 -48.34 0.63
C ALA A 43 -18.11 -47.39 -0.28
N GLY A 44 -18.42 -47.32 -1.57
CA GLY A 44 -17.79 -46.41 -2.54
C GLY A 44 -18.12 -44.93 -2.34
N GLN A 45 -19.05 -44.61 -1.44
CA GLN A 45 -19.34 -43.24 -0.99
C GLN A 45 -18.56 -42.84 0.27
N GLY A 46 -17.37 -43.39 0.46
CA GLY A 46 -16.39 -42.81 1.37
C GLY A 46 -15.99 -41.43 0.85
N ALA A 47 -16.79 -40.41 1.18
CA ALA A 47 -16.57 -39.03 0.78
C ALA A 47 -15.17 -38.61 1.24
N SER A 48 -14.24 -38.50 0.28
CA SER A 48 -12.99 -37.78 0.52
C SER A 48 -13.38 -36.40 1.04
N LYS A 49 -13.07 -36.12 2.32
CA LYS A 49 -13.38 -34.83 2.93
C LYS A 49 -12.18 -33.90 2.72
N THR A 50 -12.40 -32.82 2.00
CA THR A 50 -11.40 -31.79 1.71
C THR A 50 -11.65 -30.56 2.59
N TYR A 51 -10.57 -29.89 2.99
CA TYR A 51 -10.68 -28.61 3.69
C TYR A 51 -11.24 -27.56 2.75
N ILE A 52 -12.31 -26.88 3.19
CA ILE A 52 -12.94 -25.83 2.39
C ILE A 52 -12.01 -24.63 2.28
N LEU A 53 -11.40 -24.25 3.41
CA LEU A 53 -10.60 -23.04 3.64
C LEU A 53 -9.53 -23.31 4.71
N GLY A 54 -8.59 -22.38 4.88
CA GLY A 54 -7.52 -22.44 5.87
C GLY A 54 -7.99 -22.33 7.33
N MET A 55 -7.12 -21.84 8.21
CA MET A 55 -7.46 -21.68 9.63
C MET A 55 -8.50 -20.55 9.79
N MET A 56 -9.63 -20.85 10.42
CA MET A 56 -10.69 -19.88 10.71
C MET A 56 -10.74 -19.57 12.20
N THR A 57 -11.09 -18.33 12.54
CA THR A 57 -11.39 -17.97 13.92
C THR A 57 -12.72 -18.60 14.38
N PRO A 58 -12.92 -18.83 15.69
CA PRO A 58 -14.16 -19.42 16.21
C PRO A 58 -15.43 -18.64 15.82
N GLU A 59 -15.33 -17.30 15.69
CA GLU A 59 -16.44 -16.44 15.26
C GLU A 59 -16.77 -16.58 13.77
N GLU A 60 -15.75 -16.81 12.93
CA GLU A 60 -15.94 -17.09 11.50
C GLU A 60 -16.58 -18.46 11.28
N ILE A 61 -16.25 -19.45 12.12
CA ILE A 61 -16.89 -20.78 12.08
C ILE A 61 -18.39 -20.64 12.38
N HIS A 62 -18.77 -19.89 13.41
CA HIS A 62 -20.20 -19.73 13.73
C HIS A 62 -20.99 -19.04 12.61
N ARG A 63 -20.38 -18.06 11.93
CA ARG A 63 -20.96 -17.42 10.74
C ARG A 63 -21.07 -18.38 9.57
N ALA A 64 -20.05 -19.20 9.34
CA ALA A 64 -20.04 -20.24 8.32
C ALA A 64 -21.13 -21.30 8.56
N GLU A 65 -21.29 -21.76 9.81
CA GLU A 65 -22.35 -22.70 10.20
C GLU A 65 -23.75 -22.14 9.93
N LYS A 66 -23.97 -20.86 10.24
CA LYS A 66 -25.23 -20.18 9.94
C LYS A 66 -25.51 -20.14 8.43
N ALA A 67 -24.49 -19.90 7.62
CA ALA A 67 -24.59 -19.90 6.16
C ALA A 67 -24.86 -21.30 5.59
N PHE A 68 -24.21 -22.34 6.12
CA PHE A 68 -24.46 -23.73 5.75
C PHE A 68 -25.85 -24.21 6.17
N GLY A 69 -26.31 -23.81 7.35
CA GLY A 69 -27.66 -24.08 7.84
C GLY A 69 -28.73 -23.43 6.96
N ALA A 70 -28.51 -22.20 6.48
CA ALA A 70 -29.41 -21.53 5.54
C ALA A 70 -29.49 -22.24 4.18
N ALA A 71 -28.39 -22.88 3.75
CA ALA A 71 -28.33 -23.63 2.50
C ALA A 71 -28.73 -25.12 2.64
N MET A 72 -29.18 -25.56 3.82
CA MET A 72 -29.50 -26.97 4.14
C MET A 72 -28.34 -27.95 3.91
N LEU A 73 -27.10 -27.48 4.10
CA LEU A 73 -25.89 -28.26 3.87
C LEU A 73 -25.34 -28.81 5.21
N SER A 74 -25.74 -30.02 5.59
CA SER A 74 -25.45 -30.61 6.91
C SER A 74 -24.20 -31.51 6.97
N GLU A 75 -23.61 -31.87 5.83
CA GLU A 75 -22.46 -32.77 5.76
C GLU A 75 -21.12 -32.03 5.95
N TYR A 76 -20.95 -31.30 7.06
CA TYR A 76 -19.65 -30.68 7.40
C TYR A 76 -19.10 -31.25 8.72
N GLU A 77 -17.77 -31.33 8.82
CA GLU A 77 -17.08 -31.78 10.02
C GLU A 77 -16.11 -30.70 10.50
N ILE A 78 -16.25 -30.28 11.76
CA ILE A 78 -15.36 -29.32 12.40
C ILE A 78 -14.19 -30.11 12.97
N VAL A 79 -13.00 -29.89 12.43
CA VAL A 79 -11.77 -30.50 12.94
C VAL A 79 -11.05 -29.49 13.82
N ASN A 80 -10.84 -29.87 15.09
CA ASN A 80 -10.08 -29.11 16.09
C ASN A 80 -10.54 -27.66 16.33
N GLY A 81 -11.83 -27.34 16.09
CA GLY A 81 -12.40 -26.02 16.39
C GLY A 81 -11.82 -24.85 15.59
N THR A 82 -11.07 -25.12 14.51
CA THR A 82 -10.38 -24.07 13.71
C THR A 82 -10.47 -24.34 12.20
N ARG A 83 -11.00 -25.50 11.78
CA ARG A 83 -11.08 -25.90 10.35
C ARG A 83 -12.37 -26.65 10.04
N ILE A 84 -12.94 -26.40 8.86
CA ILE A 84 -14.16 -27.07 8.37
C ILE A 84 -13.78 -27.99 7.20
N LYS A 85 -14.12 -29.28 7.34
CA LYS A 85 -14.02 -30.29 6.28
C LYS A 85 -15.39 -30.53 5.65
N VAL A 86 -15.42 -30.61 4.33
CA VAL A 86 -16.63 -30.95 3.55
C VAL A 86 -16.34 -32.00 2.49
N PRO A 87 -17.37 -32.69 1.99
CA PRO A 87 -17.24 -33.58 0.84
C PRO A 87 -16.60 -32.88 -0.35
N THR A 88 -15.51 -33.43 -0.91
CA THR A 88 -14.83 -32.86 -2.08
C THR A 88 -15.80 -32.65 -3.25
N ALA A 89 -16.79 -33.54 -3.40
CA ALA A 89 -17.83 -33.46 -4.44
C ALA A 89 -18.76 -32.24 -4.30
N GLN A 90 -18.95 -31.72 -3.08
CA GLN A 90 -19.88 -30.62 -2.80
C GLN A 90 -19.17 -29.31 -2.46
N LYS A 91 -17.82 -29.25 -2.53
CA LYS A 91 -17.02 -28.07 -2.19
C LYS A 91 -17.55 -26.78 -2.83
N ALA A 92 -17.92 -26.81 -4.12
CA ALA A 92 -18.43 -25.64 -4.83
C ALA A 92 -19.78 -25.12 -4.27
N VAL A 93 -20.65 -26.02 -3.80
CA VAL A 93 -21.96 -25.67 -3.25
C VAL A 93 -21.81 -25.04 -1.86
N TYR A 94 -20.91 -25.58 -1.05
CA TYR A 94 -20.58 -25.00 0.24
C TYR A 94 -19.86 -23.64 0.11
N LEU A 95 -18.96 -23.50 -0.87
CA LEU A 95 -18.32 -22.19 -1.14
C LEU A 95 -19.35 -21.15 -1.57
N LYS A 96 -20.33 -21.53 -2.41
CA LYS A 96 -21.44 -20.65 -2.78
C LYS A 96 -22.27 -20.24 -1.57
N ALA A 97 -22.62 -21.19 -0.70
CA ALA A 97 -23.36 -20.90 0.53
C ALA A 97 -22.60 -19.95 1.47
N LEU A 98 -21.27 -20.07 1.58
CA LEU A 98 -20.44 -19.14 2.35
C LEU A 98 -20.43 -17.73 1.76
N ALA A 99 -20.31 -17.63 0.44
CA ALA A 99 -20.34 -16.35 -0.27
C ALA A 99 -21.71 -15.67 -0.13
N ASP A 100 -22.80 -16.41 -0.37
CA ASP A 100 -24.17 -15.93 -0.25
C ASP A 100 -24.51 -15.54 1.22
N GLY A 101 -23.90 -16.24 2.19
CA GLY A 101 -24.06 -15.97 3.62
C GLY A 101 -23.16 -14.86 4.18
N GLY A 102 -22.28 -14.25 3.37
CA GLY A 102 -21.35 -13.20 3.81
C GLY A 102 -20.37 -13.67 4.90
N ALA A 103 -20.16 -14.99 5.01
CA ALA A 103 -19.30 -15.62 6.02
C ALA A 103 -17.89 -15.90 5.47
N VAL A 104 -17.44 -15.09 4.52
CA VAL A 104 -16.11 -15.17 3.92
C VAL A 104 -15.09 -14.67 4.96
N PRO A 105 -14.12 -15.50 5.39
CA PRO A 105 -13.04 -15.08 6.29
C PRO A 105 -12.34 -13.81 5.81
N MET A 106 -11.90 -12.96 6.75
CA MET A 106 -11.19 -11.73 6.41
C MET A 106 -9.83 -12.00 5.75
N GLN A 107 -9.27 -13.20 5.96
CA GLN A 107 -8.02 -13.69 5.36
C GLN A 107 -8.20 -14.27 3.95
N TRP A 108 -9.40 -14.28 3.39
CA TRP A 108 -9.64 -14.81 2.04
C TRP A 108 -8.85 -14.06 0.95
N GLY A 109 -8.54 -12.77 1.16
CA GLY A 109 -7.66 -12.01 0.26
C GLY A 109 -6.27 -12.61 0.15
N ASP A 110 -5.72 -13.15 1.25
CA ASP A 110 -4.41 -13.79 1.27
C ASP A 110 -4.44 -15.18 0.63
N GLU A 111 -5.54 -15.93 0.80
CA GLU A 111 -5.73 -17.23 0.13
C GLU A 111 -5.99 -17.08 -1.38
N ILE A 112 -6.72 -16.05 -1.83
CA ILE A 112 -6.83 -15.71 -3.25
C ILE A 112 -5.47 -15.33 -3.82
N LYS A 113 -4.69 -14.49 -3.11
CA LYS A 113 -3.32 -14.14 -3.52
C LYS A 113 -2.40 -15.36 -3.59
N ALA A 114 -2.52 -16.28 -2.63
CA ALA A 114 -1.81 -17.56 -2.66
C ALA A 114 -2.28 -18.46 -3.81
N SER A 115 -3.57 -18.45 -4.16
CA SER A 115 -4.10 -19.17 -5.32
C SER A 115 -3.72 -18.52 -6.66
N LEU A 116 -3.46 -17.20 -6.66
CA LEU A 116 -2.84 -16.49 -7.77
C LEU A 116 -1.36 -16.85 -7.92
N GLN A 117 -0.71 -17.54 -6.99
CA GLN A 117 0.62 -18.12 -7.25
C GLN A 117 0.50 -19.32 -8.20
N SER A 118 0.24 -19.10 -9.49
CA SER A 118 0.34 -20.22 -10.43
C SER A 118 0.55 -19.79 -11.88
N GLY A 119 1.74 -20.14 -12.40
CA GLY A 119 2.01 -20.28 -13.84
C GLY A 119 3.35 -19.71 -14.29
N ILE A 120 4.21 -20.55 -14.89
CA ILE A 120 5.38 -20.10 -15.68
C ILE A 120 4.94 -19.24 -16.89
N PHE A 121 3.64 -19.24 -17.22
CA PHE A 121 3.04 -18.57 -18.38
C PHE A 121 2.00 -17.50 -18.00
N ASP A 122 2.19 -16.82 -16.87
CA ASP A 122 1.30 -15.72 -16.52
C ASP A 122 1.41 -14.55 -17.52
N PRO A 123 0.28 -13.93 -17.94
CA PRO A 123 0.31 -12.73 -18.76
C PRO A 123 1.01 -11.59 -18.00
N PRO A 124 1.75 -10.70 -18.70
CA PRO A 124 2.50 -9.60 -18.07
C PRO A 124 1.65 -8.70 -17.16
N SER A 125 0.37 -8.51 -17.48
CA SER A 125 -0.57 -7.71 -16.68
C SER A 125 -0.85 -8.31 -15.30
N LEU A 126 -0.86 -9.63 -15.17
CA LEU A 126 -1.02 -10.28 -13.86
C LEU A 126 0.28 -10.21 -13.06
N ILE A 127 1.44 -10.21 -13.73
CA ILE A 127 2.74 -10.05 -13.07
C ILE A 127 2.86 -8.65 -12.48
N SER A 128 2.48 -7.60 -13.23
CA SER A 128 2.52 -6.22 -12.72
C SER A 128 1.57 -6.00 -11.55
N MET A 129 0.32 -6.49 -11.63
CA MET A 129 -0.64 -6.42 -10.52
C MET A 129 -0.12 -7.11 -9.25
N ARG A 130 0.59 -8.24 -9.39
CA ARG A 130 1.19 -8.93 -8.23
C ARG A 130 2.36 -8.15 -7.65
N GLU A 131 3.19 -7.56 -8.50
CA GLU A 131 4.29 -6.71 -8.06
C GLU A 131 3.77 -5.51 -7.27
N GLU A 132 2.70 -4.87 -7.75
CA GLU A 132 2.04 -3.75 -7.08
C GLU A 132 1.50 -4.16 -5.71
N VAL A 133 0.72 -5.25 -5.64
CA VAL A 133 0.20 -5.78 -4.38
C VAL A 133 1.32 -6.16 -3.40
N ALA A 134 2.42 -6.74 -3.88
CA ALA A 134 3.56 -7.09 -3.03
C ALA A 134 4.23 -5.83 -2.47
N ARG A 135 4.36 -4.78 -3.30
CA ARG A 135 4.93 -3.48 -2.93
C ARG A 135 4.06 -2.76 -1.89
N GLU A 136 2.74 -2.78 -2.04
CA GLU A 136 1.80 -2.28 -1.03
C GLU A 136 1.97 -2.96 0.33
N GLN A 137 2.07 -4.29 0.34
CA GLN A 137 2.26 -5.07 1.56
C GLN A 137 3.61 -4.82 2.21
N GLU A 138 4.66 -4.67 1.41
CA GLU A 138 5.98 -4.30 1.91
C GLU A 138 5.93 -2.92 2.56
N PHE A 139 5.31 -1.94 1.90
CA PHE A 139 5.14 -0.60 2.46
C PHE A 139 4.34 -0.61 3.76
N ALA A 140 3.22 -1.33 3.81
CA ALA A 140 2.42 -1.48 5.02
C ALA A 140 3.25 -2.06 6.18
N LYS A 141 4.08 -3.08 5.93
CA LYS A 141 5.00 -3.64 6.93
C LYS A 141 6.08 -2.64 7.36
N LEU A 142 6.56 -1.80 6.44
CA LEU A 142 7.50 -0.72 6.79
C LEU A 142 6.86 0.33 7.69
N LEU A 143 5.61 0.71 7.43
CA LEU A 143 4.87 1.65 8.29
C LEU A 143 4.65 1.06 9.68
N GLN A 144 4.31 -0.23 9.79
CA GLN A 144 4.15 -0.92 11.09
C GLN A 144 5.44 -0.98 11.92
N ARG A 145 6.62 -0.73 11.34
CA ARG A 145 7.87 -0.62 12.09
C ARG A 145 8.05 0.76 12.75
N MET A 146 7.26 1.75 12.38
CA MET A 146 7.34 3.07 12.99
C MET A 146 6.83 3.03 14.43
N PRO A 147 7.42 3.84 15.33
CA PRO A 147 6.83 4.04 16.64
C PRO A 147 5.44 4.66 16.46
N GLN A 148 4.49 4.28 17.32
CA GLN A 148 3.10 4.74 17.32
C GLN A 148 2.14 4.08 16.32
N ILE A 149 2.60 3.27 15.35
CA ILE A 149 1.72 2.59 14.39
C ILE A 149 1.56 1.11 14.77
N ALA A 150 0.33 0.68 15.04
CA ALA A 150 0.00 -0.72 15.35
C ALA A 150 -0.49 -1.48 14.11
N PHE A 151 -1.24 -0.80 13.25
CA PHE A 151 -1.76 -1.37 12.01
C PHE A 151 -1.61 -0.36 10.88
N ALA A 152 -1.31 -0.88 9.70
CA ALA A 152 -1.24 -0.10 8.47
C ALA A 152 -1.71 -0.95 7.29
N ALA A 153 -2.49 -0.34 6.40
CA ALA A 153 -2.88 -0.87 5.10
C ALA A 153 -2.67 0.21 4.05
N VAL A 154 -2.24 -0.19 2.85
CA VAL A 154 -1.87 0.73 1.77
C VAL A 154 -2.51 0.21 0.51
N GLU A 155 -3.10 1.12 -0.26
CA GLU A 155 -3.67 0.86 -1.57
C GLU A 155 -3.07 1.87 -2.54
N TYR A 156 -2.50 1.35 -3.62
CA TYR A 156 -1.91 2.10 -4.71
C TYR A 156 -2.68 1.79 -5.98
N ASP A 157 -3.14 2.84 -6.66
CA ASP A 157 -3.78 2.71 -7.95
C ASP A 157 -3.11 3.63 -8.97
N GLN A 158 -2.99 3.12 -10.19
CA GLN A 158 -2.43 3.82 -11.33
C GLN A 158 -3.38 3.67 -12.51
N GLU A 159 -3.89 4.81 -12.97
CA GLU A 159 -4.58 4.88 -14.24
C GLU A 159 -3.57 5.21 -15.34
N ASP A 160 -3.32 4.24 -16.22
CA ASP A 160 -2.50 4.44 -17.40
C ASP A 160 -3.21 5.42 -18.35
N GLY A 161 -2.65 6.63 -18.43
CA GLY A 161 -3.07 7.60 -19.44
C GLY A 161 -2.82 7.04 -20.84
N GLY A 162 -3.77 7.22 -21.76
CA GLY A 162 -3.54 6.91 -23.18
C GLY A 162 -2.36 7.70 -23.78
N PHE A 163 -2.10 7.56 -25.08
CA PHE A 163 -0.90 8.00 -25.82
C PHE A 163 -0.32 9.42 -25.57
N ALA A 164 -1.01 10.32 -24.85
CA ALA A 164 -0.53 11.66 -24.51
C ALA A 164 -0.89 12.13 -23.10
N ARG A 165 -1.39 11.25 -22.21
CA ARG A 165 -1.75 11.63 -20.84
C ARG A 165 -0.72 11.09 -19.86
N GLU A 166 -0.30 11.95 -18.94
CA GLU A 166 0.48 11.55 -17.79
C GLU A 166 -0.36 10.58 -16.94
N PRO A 167 0.19 9.44 -16.50
CA PRO A 167 -0.54 8.48 -15.69
C PRO A 167 -0.90 9.11 -14.34
N ILE A 168 -2.18 8.99 -13.96
CA ILE A 168 -2.65 9.48 -12.67
C ILE A 168 -2.39 8.38 -11.66
N LYS A 169 -1.62 8.71 -10.62
CA LYS A 169 -1.27 7.79 -9.53
C LYS A 169 -1.86 8.31 -8.23
N VAL A 170 -2.54 7.43 -7.50
CA VAL A 170 -3.22 7.74 -6.24
C VAL A 170 -2.79 6.76 -5.18
N CYS A 171 -2.62 7.25 -3.95
CA CYS A 171 -2.33 6.41 -2.80
C CYS A 171 -3.30 6.69 -1.66
N SER A 172 -3.92 5.62 -1.16
CA SER A 172 -4.68 5.65 0.08
C SER A 172 -3.96 4.83 1.15
N ILE A 173 -3.71 5.44 2.28
CA ILE A 173 -3.00 4.83 3.40
C ILE A 173 -3.93 4.87 4.59
N GLN A 174 -4.14 3.72 5.22
CA GLN A 174 -4.94 3.57 6.41
C GLN A 174 -4.00 3.19 7.54
N VAL A 175 -4.06 3.92 8.65
CA VAL A 175 -3.18 3.71 9.81
C VAL A 175 -3.99 3.68 11.09
N GLN A 176 -3.48 2.97 12.08
CA GLN A 176 -4.08 2.90 13.41
C GLN A 176 -3.00 2.94 14.48
N GLY A 177 -3.19 3.80 15.48
CA GLY A 177 -2.30 3.89 16.62
C GLY A 177 -2.41 2.70 17.58
N PHE A 178 -1.39 2.51 18.43
CA PHE A 178 -1.47 1.55 19.53
C PHE A 178 -2.65 1.87 20.45
N ALA A 179 -3.40 0.84 20.84
CA ALA A 179 -4.56 0.97 21.73
C ALA A 179 -5.61 2.01 21.26
N ASN A 180 -5.79 2.17 19.94
CA ASN A 180 -6.69 3.16 19.33
C ASN A 180 -6.37 4.62 19.72
N GLN A 181 -5.13 4.91 20.09
CA GLN A 181 -4.72 6.29 20.30
C GLN A 181 -4.68 7.05 18.97
N PRO A 182 -5.06 8.33 18.98
CA PRO A 182 -4.96 9.18 17.81
C PRO A 182 -3.49 9.30 17.39
N VAL A 183 -3.24 9.17 16.09
CA VAL A 183 -1.89 9.33 15.53
C VAL A 183 -1.59 10.82 15.38
N ASP A 184 -0.40 11.26 15.82
CA ASP A 184 -0.01 12.66 15.69
C ASP A 184 0.09 13.11 14.23
N THR A 185 -0.33 14.34 13.95
CA THR A 185 -0.30 14.96 12.61
C THR A 185 1.10 15.00 12.02
N THR A 186 2.15 15.16 12.85
CA THR A 186 3.55 15.10 12.42
C THR A 186 3.91 13.72 11.88
N VAL A 187 3.37 12.65 12.48
CA VAL A 187 3.59 11.27 12.04
C VAL A 187 2.84 11.01 10.74
N LEU A 188 1.56 11.43 10.65
CA LEU A 188 0.76 11.31 9.42
C LEU A 188 1.42 12.02 8.22
N ARG A 189 2.01 13.19 8.45
CA ARG A 189 2.79 13.93 7.46
C ARG A 189 4.02 13.16 6.98
N ARG A 190 4.83 12.63 7.90
CA ARG A 190 6.00 11.80 7.56
C ARG A 190 5.64 10.56 6.76
N ILE A 191 4.50 9.93 7.08
CA ILE A 191 3.98 8.78 6.32
C ILE A 191 3.67 9.19 4.89
N ALA A 192 2.99 10.33 4.69
CA ALA A 192 2.67 10.82 3.36
C ALA A 192 3.93 11.20 2.55
N GLU A 193 4.92 11.84 3.18
CA GLU A 193 6.22 12.12 2.57
C GLU A 193 6.95 10.83 2.18
N GLN A 194 6.97 9.84 3.06
CA GLN A 194 7.59 8.55 2.78
C GLN A 194 6.89 7.82 1.63
N ALA A 195 5.57 7.88 1.54
CA ALA A 195 4.81 7.29 0.44
C ALA A 195 5.16 7.95 -0.91
N SER A 196 5.30 9.29 -0.93
CA SER A 196 5.72 10.02 -2.13
C SER A 196 7.13 9.64 -2.63
N THR A 197 8.00 9.21 -1.72
CA THR A 197 9.36 8.78 -2.05
C THR A 197 9.41 7.29 -2.42
N TYR A 198 8.57 6.47 -1.79
CA TYR A 198 8.55 5.02 -2.00
C TYR A 198 7.88 4.64 -3.33
N PHE A 199 6.78 5.31 -3.70
CA PHE A 199 6.12 5.10 -4.98
C PHE A 199 6.50 6.21 -5.97
N ALA A 200 7.20 5.83 -7.04
CA ALA A 200 7.67 6.79 -8.03
C ALA A 200 6.52 7.46 -8.80
N GLY A 201 6.55 8.81 -8.85
CA GLY A 201 5.62 9.61 -9.65
C GLY A 201 4.30 9.95 -8.96
N ILE A 202 4.15 9.67 -7.66
CA ILE A 202 2.98 10.14 -6.91
C ILE A 202 3.20 11.59 -6.48
N ARG A 203 2.24 12.46 -6.80
CA ARG A 203 2.21 13.84 -6.30
C ARG A 203 1.63 13.86 -4.89
N LYS A 204 2.13 14.74 -4.01
CA LYS A 204 1.69 14.86 -2.60
C LYS A 204 0.18 15.08 -2.45
N GLU A 205 -0.44 15.76 -3.41
CA GLU A 205 -1.88 16.01 -3.51
C GLU A 205 -2.73 14.74 -3.71
N ASN A 206 -2.17 13.69 -4.29
CA ASN A 206 -2.86 12.42 -4.57
C ASN A 206 -2.67 11.40 -3.45
N ILE A 207 -2.16 11.82 -2.30
CA ILE A 207 -1.93 10.98 -1.13
C ILE A 207 -2.96 11.33 -0.07
N SER A 208 -3.65 10.31 0.42
CA SER A 208 -4.58 10.43 1.54
C SER A 208 -4.17 9.48 2.66
N VAL A 209 -4.08 9.99 3.88
CA VAL A 209 -3.79 9.17 5.06
C VAL A 209 -4.98 9.22 6.00
N LEU A 210 -5.64 8.08 6.22
CA LEU A 210 -6.76 7.91 7.12
C LEU A 210 -6.27 7.32 8.45
N ASP A 211 -6.52 8.01 9.55
CA ASP A 211 -6.38 7.46 10.90
C ASP A 211 -7.67 6.72 11.29
N LEU A 212 -7.59 5.40 11.42
CA LEU A 212 -8.71 4.52 11.80
C LEU A 212 -9.15 4.71 13.26
N GLY A 213 -8.27 5.20 14.14
CA GLY A 213 -8.62 5.46 15.53
C GLY A 213 -9.56 6.64 15.69
N THR A 214 -9.32 7.70 14.91
CA THR A 214 -10.04 8.98 15.01
C THR A 214 -10.99 9.23 13.83
N SER A 215 -10.93 8.38 12.78
CA SER A 215 -11.57 8.59 11.48
C SER A 215 -11.18 9.92 10.80
N ASN A 216 -10.01 10.47 11.15
CA ASN A 216 -9.53 11.73 10.59
C ASN A 216 -8.73 11.45 9.31
N ILE A 217 -8.95 12.26 8.27
CA ILE A 217 -8.24 12.14 6.99
C ILE A 217 -7.22 13.28 6.91
N TYR A 218 -5.95 12.93 6.95
CA TYR A 218 -4.86 13.82 6.65
C TYR A 218 -4.60 13.88 5.15
N ARG A 219 -4.59 15.10 4.59
CA ARG A 219 -4.19 15.38 3.21
C ARG A 219 -3.01 16.36 3.25
N PRO A 220 -1.87 16.03 2.62
CA PRO A 220 -0.71 16.92 2.58
C PRO A 220 -1.01 18.30 1.97
N SER A 221 -1.93 18.38 1.01
CA SER A 221 -2.34 19.62 0.33
C SER A 221 -3.29 20.51 1.16
N SER A 222 -3.60 20.12 2.38
CA SER A 222 -4.55 20.85 3.25
C SER A 222 -3.97 21.07 4.64
N ASP A 223 -2.66 20.91 4.81
CA ASP A 223 -1.95 21.10 6.07
C ASP A 223 -1.34 22.52 6.11
N PRO A 224 -1.93 23.47 6.88
CA PRO A 224 -1.44 24.84 6.98
C PRO A 224 -0.03 24.94 7.58
N ASN A 225 0.43 23.88 8.24
CA ASN A 225 1.76 23.77 8.81
C ASN A 225 2.74 23.01 7.91
N SER A 226 2.36 22.75 6.65
CA SER A 226 3.23 22.13 5.65
C SER A 226 4.43 23.05 5.37
N PRO A 227 5.67 22.52 5.31
CA PRO A 227 6.85 23.30 4.95
C PRO A 227 6.74 23.99 3.58
N ASP A 228 5.97 23.39 2.66
CA ASP A 228 5.75 23.91 1.31
C ASP A 228 4.83 25.14 1.33
N GLU A 229 3.92 25.26 2.31
CA GLU A 229 2.96 26.37 2.40
C GLU A 229 3.53 27.58 3.16
N ASN A 230 4.41 27.36 4.13
CA ASN A 230 5.01 28.45 4.92
C ASN A 230 6.52 28.25 5.19
N PRO A 231 7.41 28.78 4.32
CA PRO A 231 8.86 28.60 4.47
C PRO A 231 9.43 29.29 5.71
N VAL A 232 8.77 30.34 6.22
CA VAL A 232 9.21 31.04 7.43
C VAL A 232 8.98 30.19 8.67
N LEU A 233 7.81 29.55 8.78
CA LEU A 233 7.52 28.63 9.89
C LEU A 233 8.41 27.38 9.83
N ALA A 234 8.69 26.86 8.64
CA ALA A 234 9.63 25.75 8.47
C ALA A 234 11.04 26.13 8.95
N ALA A 235 11.56 27.27 8.51
CA ALA A 235 12.85 27.78 8.94
C ALA A 235 12.87 28.02 10.46
N GLN A 236 11.81 28.58 11.03
CA GLN A 236 11.71 28.80 12.48
C GLN A 236 11.82 27.50 13.25
N ALA A 237 11.05 26.48 12.86
CA ALA A 237 11.08 25.17 13.50
C ALA A 237 12.45 24.48 13.38
N GLU A 238 13.12 24.59 12.23
CA GLU A 238 14.48 24.05 12.05
C GLU A 238 15.48 24.69 13.01
N TRP A 239 15.46 26.02 13.15
CA TRP A 239 16.33 26.73 14.08
C TRP A 239 16.01 26.42 15.53
N GLU A 240 14.72 26.34 15.89
CA GLU A 240 14.29 25.93 17.23
C GLU A 240 14.80 24.54 17.59
N GLU A 241 14.70 23.56 16.67
CA GLU A 241 15.20 22.21 16.90
C GLU A 241 16.74 22.15 16.94
N TYR A 242 17.42 22.95 16.12
CA TYR A 242 18.87 23.08 16.15
C TYR A 242 19.36 23.58 17.52
N PHE A 243 18.82 24.69 18.01
CA PHE A 243 19.20 25.26 19.30
C PHE A 243 18.75 24.37 20.47
N LYS A 244 17.57 23.75 20.37
CA LYS A 244 17.12 22.79 21.38
C LYS A 244 18.09 21.62 21.52
N ARG A 245 18.56 21.04 20.41
CA ARG A 245 19.58 19.97 20.43
C ARG A 245 20.87 20.48 21.07
N GLN A 246 21.36 21.63 20.64
CA GLN A 246 22.59 22.22 21.19
C GLN A 246 22.49 22.46 22.71
N ILE A 247 21.35 22.95 23.20
CA ILE A 247 21.13 23.19 24.64
C ILE A 247 20.99 21.87 25.39
N VAL A 248 20.27 20.89 24.86
CA VAL A 248 20.17 19.56 25.49
C VAL A 248 21.54 18.89 25.56
N ASP A 249 22.33 18.93 24.49
CA ASP A 249 23.67 18.33 24.43
C ASP A 249 24.63 18.95 25.45
N THR A 250 24.54 20.28 25.65
CA THR A 250 25.35 20.99 26.66
C THR A 250 24.85 20.77 28.08
N LEU A 251 23.54 20.65 28.28
CA LEU A 251 22.93 20.43 29.61
C LEU A 251 22.89 18.97 30.04
N ASN A 252 23.19 18.01 29.14
CA ASN A 252 23.22 16.59 29.45
C ASN A 252 24.12 16.24 30.65
N GLN A 253 25.17 17.03 30.91
CA GLN A 253 26.06 16.85 32.06
C GLN A 253 25.36 17.05 33.42
N TYR A 254 24.25 17.79 33.45
CA TYR A 254 23.50 18.14 34.65
C TYR A 254 22.22 17.29 34.84
N GLY A 255 21.99 16.31 33.96
CA GLY A 255 20.85 15.37 34.02
C GLY A 255 19.81 15.60 32.93
N ALA A 256 18.64 14.98 33.08
CA ALA A 256 17.55 15.09 32.11
C ALA A 256 16.81 16.42 32.26
N VAL A 257 17.24 17.45 31.52
CA VAL A 257 16.64 18.79 31.52
C VAL A 257 15.60 18.91 30.39
N LYS A 258 14.41 19.45 30.71
CA LYS A 258 13.38 19.81 29.72
C LYS A 258 13.57 21.26 29.29
N VAL A 259 13.78 21.49 28.00
CA VAL A 259 14.03 22.81 27.42
C VAL A 259 13.01 23.11 26.33
N ALA A 260 12.44 24.32 26.38
CA ALA A 260 11.63 24.91 25.31
C ALA A 260 12.40 26.10 24.73
N VAL A 261 12.49 26.17 23.40
CA VAL A 261 13.20 27.22 22.67
C VAL A 261 12.20 27.83 21.69
N ASN A 262 12.17 29.15 21.61
CA ASN A 262 11.41 29.91 20.62
C ASN A 262 12.42 30.77 19.84
N VAL A 263 12.36 30.74 18.51
CA VAL A 263 13.25 31.55 17.65
C VAL A 263 12.41 32.56 16.89
N GLU A 264 12.70 33.84 17.05
CA GLU A 264 12.08 34.88 16.23
C GLU A 264 12.98 35.14 15.02
N LEU A 265 12.47 34.82 13.83
CA LEU A 265 13.13 35.15 12.57
C LEU A 265 12.68 36.53 12.11
N ASP A 266 13.63 37.44 11.91
CA ASP A 266 13.34 38.67 11.17
C ASP A 266 13.14 38.30 9.69
N PRO A 267 11.95 38.56 9.10
CA PRO A 267 11.66 38.19 7.71
C PRO A 267 12.45 39.02 6.68
N LYS A 268 13.22 40.04 7.11
CA LYS A 268 14.00 40.88 6.19
C LYS A 268 15.33 40.21 5.81
N LEU A 269 15.39 39.66 4.60
CA LEU A 269 16.61 39.07 4.03
C LEU A 269 17.66 40.12 3.60
N GLU A 270 17.21 41.29 3.14
CA GLU A 270 18.07 42.43 2.75
C GLU A 270 17.35 43.76 3.07
N GLU A 271 17.97 44.63 3.85
CA GLU A 271 17.51 46.00 4.07
C GLU A 271 18.44 46.97 3.32
N ILE A 272 18.07 47.31 2.09
CA ILE A 272 18.72 48.38 1.33
C ILE A 272 18.11 49.70 1.80
N SER A 273 18.75 50.37 2.75
CA SER A 273 18.35 51.71 3.18
C SER A 273 19.14 52.77 2.42
N GLU A 274 18.48 53.48 1.50
CA GLU A 274 19.03 54.63 0.81
C GLU A 274 18.74 55.90 1.63
N THR A 275 19.74 56.38 2.39
CA THR A 275 19.62 57.62 3.16
C THR A 275 20.02 58.82 2.29
N LEU A 276 19.05 59.42 1.61
CA LEU A 276 19.24 60.67 0.87
C LEU A 276 19.30 61.86 1.85
N LYS A 277 20.52 62.30 2.19
CA LYS A 277 20.72 63.60 2.84
C LYS A 277 20.57 64.72 1.81
N PHE A 278 19.43 65.40 1.81
CA PHE A 278 19.27 66.67 1.10
C PHE A 278 19.81 67.81 1.98
N ASP A 279 20.88 68.46 1.52
CA ASP A 279 21.42 69.67 2.13
C ASP A 279 20.57 70.87 1.69
N PRO A 280 19.90 71.61 2.59
CA PRO A 280 18.95 72.65 2.22
C PRO A 280 19.60 74.01 1.84
N THR A 281 20.89 74.05 1.50
CA THR A 281 21.53 75.30 1.07
C THR A 281 21.62 75.40 -0.46
N GLY A 282 20.95 76.43 -0.98
CA GLY A 282 20.62 76.55 -2.39
C GLY A 282 21.74 76.96 -3.34
N VAL A 283 21.48 76.60 -4.59
CA VAL A 283 22.03 77.09 -5.87
C VAL A 283 23.49 76.70 -6.20
N ALA A 284 23.62 75.62 -6.95
CA ALA A 284 24.63 75.51 -8.02
C ALA A 284 23.93 75.09 -9.32
N ILE A 285 24.01 75.94 -10.34
CA ILE A 285 23.55 75.66 -11.70
C ILE A 285 24.53 74.64 -12.28
N GLN A 286 24.13 73.36 -12.26
CA GLN A 286 24.85 72.19 -12.75
C GLN A 286 26.24 71.93 -12.15
N SER A 287 26.30 71.03 -11.18
CA SER A 287 27.48 70.17 -10.99
C SER A 287 27.01 68.72 -10.89
N SER A 288 27.42 67.88 -11.84
CA SER A 288 27.26 66.43 -11.77
C SER A 288 28.53 65.86 -11.16
N THR A 289 28.51 65.60 -9.86
CA THR A 289 29.55 64.82 -9.20
C THR A 289 28.92 63.55 -8.68
N SER A 290 29.06 62.46 -9.44
CA SER A 290 28.66 61.11 -9.03
C SER A 290 29.77 60.51 -8.17
N ARG A 291 29.68 60.68 -6.85
CA ARG A 291 30.53 59.96 -5.90
C ARG A 291 29.74 58.78 -5.35
N LYS A 292 30.20 57.57 -5.68
CA LYS A 292 29.68 56.30 -5.17
C LYS A 292 30.60 55.83 -4.05
N ASP A 293 30.28 56.22 -2.82
CA ASP A 293 30.97 55.68 -1.64
C ASP A 293 30.27 54.34 -1.29
N SER A 294 31.03 53.24 -1.36
CA SER A 294 30.58 51.88 -1.05
C SER A 294 31.28 51.42 0.22
N GLU A 295 30.58 51.47 1.35
CA GLU A 295 31.10 50.93 2.62
C GLU A 295 30.52 49.53 2.82
N SER A 296 31.38 48.50 2.75
CA SER A 296 31.02 47.09 2.91
C SER A 296 31.52 46.60 4.25
N ALA A 297 30.59 46.35 5.19
CA ALA A 297 30.90 45.74 6.49
C ALA A 297 30.96 44.20 6.44
N LYS A 298 31.54 43.62 5.37
CA LYS A 298 31.92 42.20 5.33
C LYS A 298 33.40 42.08 5.71
N PRO A 299 33.80 41.17 6.62
CA PRO A 299 35.21 40.87 6.82
C PRO A 299 35.77 40.28 5.52
N THR A 300 36.60 41.05 4.82
CA THR A 300 37.28 40.62 3.61
C THR A 300 38.21 39.44 3.94
N PRO A 301 38.07 38.27 3.29
CA PRO A 301 39.06 37.21 3.42
C PRO A 301 40.42 37.72 2.92
N GLY A 302 41.46 37.62 3.76
CA GLY A 302 42.80 38.14 3.46
C GLY A 302 43.37 37.57 2.16
N GLY A 303 43.49 38.43 1.15
CA GLY A 303 44.16 38.11 -0.10
C GLY A 303 45.69 38.14 0.06
N ARG A 304 46.36 37.06 -0.37
CA ARG A 304 47.83 37.02 -0.51
C ARG A 304 48.29 37.95 -1.63
N PRO A 305 49.37 38.74 -1.45
CA PRO A 305 49.94 39.55 -2.52
C PRO A 305 50.63 38.67 -3.56
N GLY A 306 50.17 38.71 -4.81
CA GLY A 306 50.80 38.04 -5.94
C GLY A 306 49.98 38.27 -7.22
N ALA A 307 50.52 39.06 -8.15
CA ALA A 307 49.92 39.28 -9.45
C ALA A 307 50.03 38.01 -10.30
N ASN A 308 48.93 37.55 -10.90
CA ASN A 308 48.98 36.67 -12.06
C ASN A 308 48.99 37.56 -13.32
N PRO A 309 50.08 37.60 -14.10
CA PRO A 309 50.14 38.37 -15.32
C PRO A 309 49.57 37.57 -16.51
N ASN A 310 48.87 38.29 -17.40
CA ASN A 310 48.44 37.93 -18.76
C ASN A 310 47.36 36.84 -18.92
N ALA A 311 46.12 37.29 -19.16
CA ALA A 311 45.21 36.63 -20.09
C ALA A 311 44.87 37.63 -21.22
N LEU A 312 45.61 37.51 -22.32
CA LEU A 312 45.29 38.09 -23.63
C LEU A 312 44.34 37.14 -24.39
N ASN A 313 43.59 37.73 -25.34
CA ASN A 313 42.66 37.16 -26.35
C ASN A 313 41.20 36.99 -25.90
N ASN A 314 40.18 37.53 -26.57
CA ASN A 314 40.06 38.23 -27.86
C ASN A 314 38.65 38.86 -27.94
N PRO A 315 38.44 40.04 -28.54
CA PRO A 315 37.10 40.62 -28.75
C PRO A 315 36.57 40.26 -30.14
N GLN A 316 35.40 39.62 -30.26
CA GLN A 316 34.49 39.71 -31.44
C GLN A 316 33.10 39.16 -31.14
N SER A 317 32.07 40.01 -31.17
CA SER A 317 31.08 39.97 -32.26
C SER A 317 30.15 41.18 -32.18
N ILE A 318 30.26 42.03 -33.19
CA ILE A 318 29.25 42.99 -33.61
C ILE A 318 28.27 42.18 -34.47
N ALA A 319 26.99 42.13 -34.10
CA ALA A 319 25.92 41.77 -35.02
C ALA A 319 24.65 42.57 -34.66
N SER A 320 24.41 43.55 -35.51
CA SER A 320 23.27 44.45 -35.62
C SER A 320 21.99 43.76 -36.08
N ALA A 321 20.88 44.02 -35.38
CA ALA A 321 19.49 44.06 -35.88
C ALA A 321 18.60 44.56 -34.73
N GLY A 322 17.72 45.56 -34.80
CA GLY A 322 17.32 46.48 -35.83
C GLY A 322 16.36 47.46 -35.16
N LEU A 323 16.73 48.75 -35.10
CA LEU A 323 15.85 49.84 -34.70
C LEU A 323 15.36 50.51 -35.99
N GLN A 324 14.08 50.38 -36.32
CA GLN A 324 13.39 51.22 -37.32
C GLN A 324 12.02 51.61 -36.73
N THR A 325 11.91 52.82 -36.18
CA THR A 325 11.42 54.09 -36.76
C THR A 325 9.91 54.28 -36.71
N SER A 326 9.53 55.30 -35.92
CA SER A 326 8.46 56.30 -36.12
C SER A 326 7.61 56.24 -37.39
N LYS A 327 6.29 56.24 -37.19
CA LYS A 327 5.38 57.32 -37.61
C LYS A 327 4.19 57.40 -36.66
#